data_AF-A0A1S8GR65-F1
#
_entry.id   AF-A0A1S8GR65-F1
#
_cell.length_a   1.000
_cell.length_b   1.000
_cell.length_c   1.000
_cell.angle_alpha   90.00
_cell.angle_beta   90.00
_cell.angle_gamma   90.00
#
_symmetry.space_group_name_H-M   'P 1'
#
loop_
_entity.id
_entity.type
_entity.pdbx_description
1 polymer ?
#
loop_
_entity_poly.entity_id
_entity_poly.type
_entity_poly.pdbx_seq_one_letter_code
_entity_poly.pdbx_strand_id
1 'polypeptide(L)'
;MLATLLTGLWLQLRRFLPDLLLFRPHAARQRRWLDLHLLGGTLSLPILFVIGLSGTVLQAQKLFQLASPPHHPPGHASRHQAQSAAPLSIPADTLPTLARAGQQQWGTVAEGFFMQTGHDLSLYAPDNLHFCLQRQALTATHTTIPARSLCPTLHSVVLGLHNLRWAGLATRWFYCFSGLLGCIIIGSGMILFLQSEQNSIIHLSTISLAQRSLQQGYSALTTATIVGLPLATLALFWSTRLPAPSDLPSLLWEESLFFGLWGLSLLHACVSRCAATWQLALLAILGVGTTGLDLLTRPFHTGRPLLFSAVDALATGIGIACLSVLLRPIYKRST
;
A
#
# COMPACT_ATOMS: atom_id res chain seq x y z
N MET A 1 -6.76 -10.04 -4.33
CA MET A 1 -7.31 -9.75 -2.99
C MET A 1 -8.81 -9.98 -2.89
N LEU A 2 -9.66 -9.38 -3.75
CA LEU A 2 -11.11 -9.59 -3.63
C LEU A 2 -11.51 -11.07 -3.78
N ALA A 3 -11.00 -11.76 -4.80
CA ALA A 3 -11.24 -13.19 -4.99
C ALA A 3 -10.79 -14.02 -3.78
N THR A 4 -9.62 -13.73 -3.20
CA THR A 4 -9.13 -14.46 -2.01
C THR A 4 -10.01 -14.23 -0.78
N LEU A 5 -10.54 -13.01 -0.59
CA LEU A 5 -11.48 -12.71 0.49
C LEU A 5 -12.83 -13.41 0.29
N LEU A 6 -13.37 -13.38 -0.93
CA LEU A 6 -14.63 -14.06 -1.26
C LEU A 6 -14.51 -15.57 -1.08
N THR A 7 -13.45 -16.18 -1.61
CA THR A 7 -13.20 -17.62 -1.47
C THR A 7 -12.96 -17.99 0.00
N GLY A 8 -12.16 -17.21 0.73
CA GLY A 8 -11.91 -17.45 2.16
C GLY A 8 -13.19 -17.38 2.98
N LEU A 9 -13.98 -16.30 2.79
CA LEU A 9 -15.27 -16.14 3.45
C LEU A 9 -16.20 -17.30 3.11
N TRP A 10 -16.31 -17.68 1.84
CA TRP A 10 -17.17 -18.78 1.40
C TRP A 10 -16.79 -20.12 2.06
N LEU A 11 -15.50 -20.45 2.08
CA LEU A 11 -15.00 -21.69 2.69
C LEU A 11 -15.22 -21.73 4.21
N GLN A 12 -15.09 -20.59 4.88
CA GLN A 12 -15.18 -20.51 6.33
C GLN A 12 -16.58 -20.18 6.85
N LEU A 13 -17.51 -19.69 6.02
CA LEU A 13 -18.82 -19.18 6.45
C LEU A 13 -19.59 -20.18 7.32
N ARG A 14 -19.54 -21.48 6.98
CA ARG A 14 -20.23 -22.55 7.72
C ARG A 14 -19.64 -22.83 9.10
N ARG A 15 -18.33 -22.58 9.28
CA ARG A 15 -17.61 -22.78 10.55
C ARG A 15 -17.58 -21.50 11.39
N PHE A 16 -17.59 -20.35 10.71
CA PHE A 16 -17.48 -19.01 11.27
C PHE A 16 -18.62 -18.64 12.22
N LEU A 17 -19.87 -18.87 11.81
CA LEU A 17 -21.06 -18.45 12.57
C LEU A 17 -21.15 -19.05 13.98
N PRO A 18 -20.98 -20.38 14.18
CA PRO A 18 -21.05 -20.95 15.53
C PRO A 18 -19.85 -20.55 16.41
N ASP A 19 -18.65 -20.42 15.84
CA ASP A 19 -17.44 -20.11 16.59
C ASP A 19 -17.37 -18.63 17.01
N LEU A 20 -17.96 -17.72 16.24
CA LEU A 20 -18.00 -16.29 16.57
C LEU A 20 -18.81 -15.99 17.83
N LEU A 21 -19.84 -16.80 18.10
CA LEU A 21 -20.70 -16.66 19.27
C LEU A 21 -20.10 -17.30 20.54
N LEU A 22 -19.03 -18.09 20.40
CA LEU A 22 -18.44 -18.87 21.48
C LEU A 22 -17.01 -18.41 21.78
N PHE A 23 -16.83 -17.16 22.21
CA PHE A 23 -15.53 -16.71 22.72
C PHE A 23 -15.18 -17.41 24.04
N ARG A 24 -14.06 -18.15 24.08
CA ARG A 24 -13.63 -18.93 25.26
C ARG A 24 -12.31 -18.39 25.84
N PRO A 25 -12.34 -17.32 26.66
CA PRO A 25 -11.13 -16.65 27.15
C PRO A 25 -10.23 -17.51 28.05
N HIS A 26 -10.76 -18.59 28.65
CA HIS A 26 -10.04 -19.47 29.57
C HIS A 26 -9.60 -20.81 28.95
N ALA A 27 -9.71 -20.97 27.62
CA ALA A 27 -9.31 -22.20 26.96
C ALA A 27 -7.78 -22.41 26.88
N ALA A 28 -7.34 -23.59 26.43
CA ALA A 28 -5.92 -23.86 26.16
C ALA A 28 -5.32 -22.83 25.20
N ARG A 29 -4.00 -22.55 25.33
CA ARG A 29 -3.29 -21.48 24.60
C ARG A 29 -3.54 -21.50 23.08
N GLN A 30 -3.53 -22.67 22.46
CA GLN A 30 -3.76 -22.82 21.01
C GLN A 30 -5.18 -22.44 20.60
N ARG A 31 -6.18 -22.78 21.42
CA ARG A 31 -7.59 -22.50 21.13
C ARG A 31 -7.92 -21.02 21.35
N ARG A 32 -7.36 -20.40 22.40
CA ARG A 32 -7.43 -18.94 22.60
C ARG A 32 -6.81 -18.15 21.45
N TRP A 33 -5.70 -18.64 20.90
CA TRP A 33 -5.07 -18.03 19.73
C TRP A 33 -5.98 -18.08 18.49
N LEU A 34 -6.65 -19.22 18.26
CA LEU A 34 -7.58 -19.38 17.16
C LEU A 34 -8.80 -18.44 17.31
N ASP A 35 -9.36 -18.34 18.52
CA ASP A 35 -10.48 -17.44 18.81
C ASP A 35 -10.08 -15.97 18.61
N LEU A 36 -8.88 -15.57 19.05
CA LEU A 36 -8.36 -14.22 18.83
C LEU A 36 -8.15 -13.92 17.34
N HIS A 37 -7.65 -14.90 16.59
CA HIS A 37 -7.48 -14.79 15.14
C HIS A 37 -8.83 -14.62 14.43
N LEU A 38 -9.85 -15.37 14.86
CA LEU A 38 -11.22 -15.25 14.34
C LEU A 38 -11.82 -13.86 14.61
N LEU A 39 -11.68 -13.36 15.85
CA LEU A 39 -12.15 -12.03 16.22
C LEU A 39 -11.42 -10.92 15.45
N GLY A 40 -10.09 -11.02 15.33
CA GLY A 40 -9.29 -10.07 14.57
C GLY A 40 -9.62 -10.08 13.07
N GLY A 41 -9.88 -11.27 12.50
CA GLY A 41 -10.37 -11.42 11.15
C GLY A 41 -11.73 -10.75 10.95
N THR A 42 -12.67 -10.99 11.87
CA THR A 42 -14.01 -10.37 11.84
C THR A 42 -13.94 -8.84 11.87
N LEU A 43 -13.07 -8.28 12.72
CA LEU A 43 -12.92 -6.83 12.87
C LEU A 43 -12.33 -6.18 11.61
N SER A 44 -11.36 -6.84 10.97
CA SER A 44 -10.65 -6.31 9.80
C SER A 44 -11.36 -6.57 8.46
N LEU A 45 -12.21 -7.61 8.39
CA LEU A 45 -12.85 -8.05 7.15
C LEU A 45 -13.68 -6.97 6.44
N PRO A 46 -14.54 -6.17 7.12
CA PRO A 46 -15.34 -5.16 6.44
C PRO A 46 -14.47 -4.13 5.70
N ILE A 47 -13.37 -3.71 6.32
CA ILE A 47 -12.45 -2.73 5.73
C ILE A 47 -11.68 -3.36 4.57
N LEU A 48 -11.12 -4.56 4.75
CA LEU A 48 -10.43 -5.27 3.67
C LEU A 48 -11.34 -5.55 2.47
N PHE A 49 -12.62 -5.87 2.72
CA PHE A 49 -13.62 -6.06 1.69
C PHE A 49 -13.89 -4.77 0.92
N VAL A 50 -14.15 -3.66 1.62
CA VAL A 50 -14.40 -2.35 0.98
C VAL A 50 -13.19 -1.89 0.15
N ILE A 51 -11.97 -1.99 0.68
CA ILE A 51 -10.74 -1.62 -0.04
C ILE A 51 -10.52 -2.54 -1.25
N GLY A 52 -10.74 -3.85 -1.09
CA GLY A 52 -10.56 -4.83 -2.18
C GLY A 52 -11.57 -4.68 -3.31
N LEU A 53 -12.83 -4.42 -2.96
CA LEU A 53 -13.88 -4.15 -3.91
C LEU A 53 -13.63 -2.83 -4.65
N SER A 54 -13.42 -1.74 -3.91
CA SER A 54 -13.16 -0.43 -4.49
C SER A 54 -11.91 -0.41 -5.37
N GLY A 55 -10.80 -1.03 -4.93
CA GLY A 55 -9.59 -1.15 -5.74
C GLY A 55 -9.79 -1.93 -7.04
N THR A 56 -10.60 -2.99 -7.00
CA THR A 56 -10.95 -3.78 -8.18
C THR A 56 -11.79 -2.96 -9.17
N VAL A 57 -12.77 -2.20 -8.68
CA VAL A 57 -13.60 -1.31 -9.50
C VAL A 57 -12.75 -0.21 -10.16
N LEU A 58 -11.85 0.42 -9.40
CA LEU A 58 -10.95 1.45 -9.93
C LEU A 58 -10.02 0.88 -11.01
N GLN A 59 -9.46 -0.30 -10.79
CA GLN A 59 -8.59 -0.95 -11.76
C GLN A 59 -9.35 -1.41 -13.01
N ALA A 60 -10.56 -1.95 -12.85
CA ALA A 60 -11.42 -2.33 -13.97
C ALA A 60 -11.77 -1.12 -14.84
N GLN A 61 -12.05 0.03 -14.21
CA GLN A 61 -12.30 1.26 -14.94
C GLN A 61 -11.05 1.76 -15.69
N LYS A 62 -9.85 1.65 -15.09
CA LYS A 62 -8.59 1.97 -15.78
C LYS A 62 -8.40 1.09 -17.02
N LEU A 63 -8.65 -0.22 -16.91
CA LEU A 63 -8.58 -1.15 -18.05
C LEU A 63 -9.62 -0.83 -19.12
N PHE A 64 -10.85 -0.50 -18.73
CA PHE A 64 -11.89 -0.07 -19.66
C PHE A 64 -11.50 1.21 -20.40
N GLN A 65 -10.91 2.20 -19.70
CA GLN A 65 -10.42 3.43 -20.33
C GLN A 65 -9.26 3.19 -21.31
N LEU A 66 -8.41 2.19 -21.05
CA LEU A 66 -7.39 1.77 -22.03
C LEU A 66 -8.04 1.15 -23.28
N ALA A 67 -9.10 0.37 -23.12
CA ALA A 67 -9.81 -0.26 -24.24
C ALA A 67 -10.74 0.70 -24.99
N SER A 68 -11.26 1.71 -24.32
CA SER A 68 -12.20 2.71 -24.84
C SER A 68 -11.85 4.07 -24.25
N PRO A 69 -10.85 4.76 -24.84
CA PRO A 69 -10.41 6.04 -24.34
C PRO A 69 -11.58 7.02 -24.33
N PRO A 70 -11.82 7.71 -23.21
CA PRO A 70 -12.90 8.69 -23.14
C PRO A 70 -12.66 9.77 -24.19
N HIS A 71 -13.72 10.16 -24.91
CA HIS A 71 -13.70 11.35 -25.76
C HIS A 71 -13.65 12.55 -24.81
N HIS A 72 -12.46 12.99 -24.43
CA HIS A 72 -12.29 14.20 -23.63
C HIS A 72 -12.55 15.41 -24.53
N PRO A 73 -13.47 16.32 -24.16
CA PRO A 73 -13.45 17.65 -24.73
C PRO A 73 -12.08 18.29 -24.38
N PRO A 74 -11.52 19.13 -25.28
CA PRO A 74 -10.24 19.78 -25.06
C PRO A 74 -10.36 20.70 -23.84
N GLY A 75 -9.75 20.37 -22.71
CA GLY A 75 -9.88 21.24 -21.54
C GLY A 75 -9.06 20.91 -20.30
N HIS A 76 -8.65 19.65 -20.08
CA HIS A 76 -7.85 19.32 -18.91
C HIS A 76 -6.61 18.52 -19.33
N ALA A 77 -5.46 19.19 -19.30
CA ALA A 77 -4.19 18.53 -19.53
C ALA A 77 -3.98 17.44 -18.47
N SER A 78 -3.64 16.24 -18.94
CA SER A 78 -3.12 15.19 -18.07
C SER A 78 -1.81 15.66 -17.42
N ARG A 79 -1.45 15.07 -16.27
CA ARG A 79 -0.16 15.33 -15.60
C ARG A 79 1.05 15.16 -16.54
N HIS A 80 0.92 14.28 -17.54
CA HIS A 80 1.90 14.04 -18.59
C HIS A 80 1.98 15.18 -19.62
N GLN A 81 0.88 15.88 -19.92
CA GLN A 81 0.89 17.05 -20.80
C GLN A 81 1.49 18.29 -20.11
N ALA A 82 1.32 18.42 -18.79
CA ALA A 82 1.88 19.54 -18.04
C ALA A 82 3.42 19.50 -17.95
N GLN A 83 4.03 18.31 -18.03
CA GLN A 83 5.50 18.15 -17.98
C GLN A 83 6.21 18.59 -19.27
N SER A 84 5.48 18.73 -20.39
CA SER A 84 6.07 19.04 -21.69
C SER A 84 6.05 20.53 -22.07
N ALA A 85 5.51 21.40 -21.21
CA ALA A 85 5.44 22.84 -21.49
C ALA A 85 6.68 23.57 -20.96
N ALA A 86 7.31 24.39 -21.81
CA ALA A 86 8.38 25.30 -21.39
C ALA A 86 7.88 26.23 -20.27
N PRO A 87 8.71 26.58 -19.27
CA PRO A 87 8.33 27.49 -18.21
C PRO A 87 8.08 28.88 -18.79
N LEU A 88 6.80 29.21 -18.98
CA LEU A 88 6.37 30.54 -19.39
C LEU A 88 6.13 31.39 -18.14
N SER A 89 6.56 32.64 -18.22
CA SER A 89 6.48 33.64 -17.15
C SER A 89 5.02 33.94 -16.79
N ILE A 90 4.59 33.43 -15.64
CA ILE A 90 3.29 33.76 -15.04
C ILE A 90 3.40 35.15 -14.39
N PRO A 91 2.44 36.06 -14.58
CA PRO A 91 2.42 37.35 -13.88
C PRO A 91 2.41 37.15 -12.36
N ALA A 92 3.22 37.91 -11.62
CA ALA A 92 3.43 37.72 -10.18
C ALA A 92 2.13 37.83 -9.35
N ASP A 93 1.13 38.57 -9.85
CA ASP A 93 -0.13 38.82 -9.15
C ASP A 93 -1.16 37.68 -9.26
N THR A 94 -0.96 36.68 -10.14
CA THR A 94 -1.93 35.58 -10.34
C THR A 94 -1.97 34.60 -9.16
N LEU A 95 -0.81 34.34 -8.53
CA LEU A 95 -0.70 33.48 -7.36
C LEU A 95 -1.49 34.01 -6.15
N PRO A 96 -1.27 35.25 -5.67
CA PRO A 96 -1.99 35.78 -4.52
C PRO A 96 -3.47 36.03 -4.81
N THR A 97 -3.86 36.27 -6.08
CA THR A 97 -5.28 36.43 -6.46
C THR A 97 -6.01 35.09 -6.46
N LEU A 98 -5.44 34.04 -7.06
CA LEU A 98 -5.99 32.69 -6.99
C LEU A 98 -6.03 32.16 -5.56
N ALA A 99 -4.99 32.41 -4.76
CA ALA A 99 -4.98 32.03 -3.34
C ALA A 99 -6.13 32.71 -2.56
N ARG A 100 -6.36 34.01 -2.78
CA ARG A 100 -7.50 34.73 -2.17
C ARG A 100 -8.84 34.18 -2.64
N ALA A 101 -9.00 33.92 -3.93
CA ALA A 101 -10.21 33.34 -4.48
C ALA A 101 -10.51 31.94 -3.91
N GLY A 102 -9.48 31.08 -3.83
CA GLY A 102 -9.59 29.76 -3.22
C GLY A 102 -9.93 29.84 -1.73
N GLN A 103 -9.32 30.79 -1.00
CA GLN A 103 -9.63 31.03 0.42
C GLN A 103 -11.09 31.47 0.61
N GLN A 104 -11.64 32.30 -0.28
CA GLN A 104 -13.04 32.72 -0.23
C GLN A 104 -14.00 31.57 -0.57
N GLN A 105 -13.66 30.72 -1.54
CA GLN A 105 -14.56 29.65 -2.00
C GLN A 105 -14.53 28.41 -1.09
N TRP A 106 -13.37 28.04 -0.58
CA TRP A 106 -13.16 26.79 0.15
C TRP A 106 -12.87 26.97 1.64
N GLY A 107 -12.65 28.21 2.10
CA GLY A 107 -12.26 28.51 3.49
C GLY A 107 -10.82 28.16 3.85
N THR A 108 -10.12 27.37 3.03
CA THR A 108 -8.70 27.03 3.21
C THR A 108 -8.02 26.69 1.88
N VAL A 109 -6.75 27.07 1.75
CA VAL A 109 -5.87 26.72 0.62
C VAL A 109 -4.66 25.89 1.08
N ALA A 110 -4.52 25.61 2.38
CA ALA A 110 -3.31 25.05 3.00
C ALA A 110 -2.86 23.68 2.47
N GLU A 111 -3.77 22.92 1.84
CA GLU A 111 -3.49 21.62 1.21
C GLU A 111 -3.85 21.58 -0.29
N GLY A 112 -4.13 22.74 -0.88
CA GLY A 112 -4.28 22.89 -2.33
C GLY A 112 -2.91 22.91 -3.01
N PHE A 113 -2.90 22.71 -4.33
CA PHE A 113 -1.68 22.85 -5.11
C PHE A 113 -1.94 23.66 -6.38
N PHE A 114 -0.91 24.36 -6.80
CA PHE A 114 -0.88 25.08 -8.06
C PHE A 114 -0.35 24.15 -9.15
N MET A 115 -0.99 24.19 -10.31
CA MET A 115 -0.52 23.46 -11.49
C MET A 115 -0.57 24.41 -12.67
N GLN A 116 0.56 24.51 -13.36
CA GLN A 116 0.65 25.22 -14.62
C GLN A 116 0.34 24.26 -15.76
N THR A 117 -0.57 24.66 -16.64
CA THR A 117 -0.93 23.94 -17.86
C THR A 117 -0.83 24.91 -19.03
N GLY A 118 0.26 24.85 -19.79
CA GLY A 118 0.52 25.83 -20.86
C GLY A 118 0.63 27.26 -20.29
N HIS A 119 -0.25 28.15 -20.75
CA HIS A 119 -0.32 29.55 -20.31
C HIS A 119 -1.21 29.78 -19.08
N ASP A 120 -1.95 28.75 -18.64
CA ASP A 120 -2.91 28.88 -17.55
C ASP A 120 -2.32 28.35 -16.23
N LEU A 121 -2.53 29.13 -15.17
CA LEU A 121 -2.31 28.71 -13.80
C LEU A 121 -3.65 28.32 -13.17
N SER A 122 -3.72 27.10 -12.67
CA SER A 122 -4.88 26.58 -11.95
C SER A 122 -4.53 26.27 -10.50
N LEU A 123 -5.37 26.75 -9.57
CA LEU A 123 -5.35 26.36 -8.17
C LEU A 123 -6.33 25.20 -7.97
N TYR A 124 -5.84 24.06 -7.50
CA TYR A 124 -6.67 22.90 -7.15
C TYR A 124 -7.04 22.89 -5.67
N ALA A 125 -8.30 22.62 -5.38
CA ALA A 125 -8.83 22.52 -4.04
C ALA A 125 -8.19 21.37 -3.24
N PRO A 126 -8.08 21.52 -1.91
CA PRO A 126 -7.75 20.41 -1.03
C PRO A 126 -8.67 19.20 -1.26
N ASP A 127 -8.05 18.04 -1.43
CA ASP A 127 -8.75 16.78 -1.71
C ASP A 127 -9.48 16.20 -0.46
N ASN A 128 -9.45 16.90 0.68
CA ASN A 128 -10.06 16.48 1.94
C ASN A 128 -11.43 17.15 2.21
N LEU A 129 -11.85 18.10 1.36
CA LEU A 129 -13.06 18.91 1.59
C LEU A 129 -14.36 18.11 1.45
N HIS A 130 -14.36 17.07 0.62
CA HIS A 130 -15.56 16.33 0.27
C HIS A 130 -15.30 14.82 0.23
N PHE A 131 -16.35 14.04 0.49
CA PHE A 131 -16.32 12.59 0.41
C PHE A 131 -15.88 12.11 -0.98
N CYS A 132 -16.49 12.67 -2.02
CA CYS A 132 -16.17 12.35 -3.40
C CYS A 132 -14.87 13.04 -3.83
N LEU A 133 -13.91 12.24 -4.31
CA LEU A 133 -12.64 12.76 -4.80
C LEU A 133 -12.85 13.37 -6.18
N GLN A 134 -13.26 14.63 -6.18
CA GLN A 134 -13.33 15.51 -7.33
C GLN A 134 -12.56 16.78 -7.03
N ARG A 135 -11.51 17.03 -7.81
CA ARG A 135 -10.72 18.25 -7.67
C ARG A 135 -11.45 19.41 -8.31
N GLN A 136 -11.91 20.34 -7.48
CA GLN A 136 -12.32 21.65 -7.95
C GLN A 136 -11.06 22.44 -8.31
N ALA A 137 -11.11 23.17 -9.42
CA ALA A 137 -9.98 23.98 -9.87
C ALA A 137 -10.46 25.39 -10.18
N LEU A 138 -9.64 26.37 -9.79
CA LEU A 138 -9.79 27.77 -10.13
C LEU A 138 -8.69 28.13 -11.13
N THR A 139 -9.07 28.46 -12.35
CA THR A 139 -8.13 28.89 -13.41
C THR A 139 -8.15 30.40 -13.55
N ALA A 140 -6.98 31.01 -13.78
CA ALA A 140 -6.84 32.46 -13.90
C ALA A 140 -7.64 33.08 -15.08
N THR A 141 -7.82 32.36 -16.18
CA THR A 141 -8.48 32.83 -17.42
C THR A 141 -9.96 32.47 -17.50
N HIS A 142 -10.36 31.32 -16.95
CA HIS A 142 -11.74 30.87 -16.86
C HIS A 142 -12.13 30.73 -15.38
N THR A 143 -12.69 31.79 -14.81
CA THR A 143 -13.42 31.70 -13.56
C THR A 143 -14.68 30.85 -13.80
N THR A 144 -14.83 29.79 -13.01
CA THR A 144 -16.01 28.90 -12.91
C THR A 144 -15.95 27.60 -13.73
N ILE A 145 -15.45 26.54 -13.10
CA ILE A 145 -16.07 25.23 -13.26
C ILE A 145 -17.19 25.19 -12.21
N PRO A 146 -18.48 25.05 -12.61
CA PRO A 146 -19.57 25.04 -11.65
C PRO A 146 -19.42 23.87 -10.68
N ALA A 147 -19.80 24.09 -9.42
CA ALA A 147 -19.96 23.04 -8.43
C ALA A 147 -21.03 22.05 -8.91
N ARG A 148 -20.62 21.03 -9.67
CA ARG A 148 -21.50 20.03 -10.26
C ARG A 148 -21.69 18.87 -9.28
N SER A 149 -22.87 18.84 -8.65
CA SER A 149 -23.45 17.80 -7.76
C SER A 149 -22.54 17.17 -6.69
N LEU A 150 -23.14 16.59 -5.65
CA LEU A 150 -22.40 16.00 -4.51
C LEU A 150 -21.36 14.94 -4.95
N CYS A 151 -21.61 14.23 -6.07
CA CYS A 151 -20.68 13.29 -6.72
C CYS A 151 -21.09 13.06 -8.19
N PRO A 152 -20.34 13.52 -9.20
CA PRO A 152 -20.79 13.45 -10.60
C PRO A 152 -20.53 12.10 -11.27
N THR A 153 -19.69 11.24 -10.70
CA THR A 153 -19.41 9.90 -11.25
C THR A 153 -19.27 8.84 -10.15
N LEU A 154 -19.67 7.61 -10.43
CA LEU A 154 -19.40 6.47 -9.55
C LEU A 154 -17.90 6.32 -9.25
N HIS A 155 -17.04 6.64 -10.22
CA HIS A 155 -15.60 6.69 -10.03
C HIS A 155 -15.19 7.62 -8.88
N SER A 156 -15.71 8.85 -8.82
CA SER A 156 -15.38 9.81 -7.76
C SER A 156 -15.82 9.34 -6.36
N VAL A 157 -16.95 8.61 -6.29
CA VAL A 157 -17.47 7.98 -5.07
C VAL A 157 -16.52 6.87 -4.62
N VAL A 158 -16.22 5.93 -5.53
CA VAL A 158 -15.36 4.77 -5.24
C VAL A 158 -13.94 5.22 -4.89
N LEU A 159 -13.40 6.21 -5.60
CA LEU A 159 -12.09 6.78 -5.34
C LEU A 159 -12.04 7.48 -3.97
N GLY A 160 -13.08 8.25 -3.65
CA GLY A 160 -13.25 8.89 -2.34
C GLY A 160 -13.31 7.89 -1.19
N LEU A 161 -14.09 6.81 -1.39
CA LEU A 161 -14.19 5.69 -0.46
C LEU A 161 -12.87 4.92 -0.32
N HIS A 162 -12.10 4.76 -1.40
CA HIS A 162 -10.85 4.00 -1.42
C HIS A 162 -9.70 4.75 -0.75
N ASN A 163 -9.57 6.06 -1.00
CA ASN A 163 -8.45 6.85 -0.50
C ASN A 163 -8.70 7.47 0.89
N LEU A 164 -9.95 7.51 1.37
CA LEU A 164 -10.35 8.06 2.68
C LEU A 164 -9.77 9.45 2.97
N ARG A 165 -9.59 10.32 1.96
CA ARG A 165 -8.91 11.61 2.16
C ARG A 165 -9.70 12.59 3.03
N TRP A 166 -11.03 12.51 2.93
CA TRP A 166 -11.99 13.23 3.76
C TRP A 166 -12.02 12.75 5.22
N ALA A 167 -11.45 11.58 5.52
CA ALA A 167 -11.51 11.02 6.85
C ALA A 167 -10.68 11.83 7.85
N GLY A 168 -11.26 12.14 9.00
CA GLY A 168 -10.58 12.81 10.12
C GLY A 168 -9.54 11.91 10.80
N LEU A 169 -8.80 12.48 11.74
CA LEU A 169 -7.66 11.82 12.40
C LEU A 169 -8.03 10.47 13.05
N ALA A 170 -9.14 10.41 13.78
CA ALA A 170 -9.59 9.18 14.46
C ALA A 170 -9.88 8.05 13.47
N THR A 171 -10.59 8.35 12.38
CA THR A 171 -10.92 7.38 11.33
C THR A 171 -9.66 6.90 10.59
N ARG A 172 -8.67 7.77 10.37
CA ARG A 172 -7.38 7.38 9.78
C ARG A 172 -6.61 6.40 10.66
N TRP A 173 -6.61 6.59 11.98
CA TRP A 173 -6.01 5.63 12.91
C TRP A 173 -6.78 4.31 12.97
N PHE A 174 -8.11 4.35 12.99
CA PHE A 174 -8.92 3.14 12.91
C PHE A 174 -8.63 2.33 11.64
N TYR A 175 -8.55 3.02 10.49
CA TYR A 175 -8.15 2.43 9.21
C TYR A 175 -6.74 1.83 9.27
N CYS A 176 -5.78 2.56 9.84
CA CYS A 176 -4.40 2.10 10.03
C CYS A 176 -4.34 0.82 10.87
N PHE A 177 -4.96 0.81 12.05
CA PHE A 177 -4.96 -0.36 12.94
C PHE A 177 -5.70 -1.55 12.34
N SER A 178 -6.82 -1.32 11.65
CA SER A 178 -7.52 -2.39 10.92
C SER A 178 -6.67 -2.97 9.80
N GLY A 179 -5.90 -2.13 9.09
CA GLY A 179 -4.96 -2.58 8.06
C GLY A 179 -3.84 -3.44 8.65
N LEU A 180 -3.21 -2.98 9.74
CA LEU A 180 -2.17 -3.71 10.45
C LEU A 180 -2.70 -5.05 10.99
N LEU A 181 -3.89 -5.06 11.59
CA LEU A 181 -4.55 -6.26 12.05
C LEU A 181 -4.83 -7.21 10.88
N GLY A 182 -5.31 -6.70 9.75
CA GLY A 182 -5.48 -7.46 8.51
C GLY A 182 -4.19 -8.13 8.04
N CYS A 183 -3.07 -7.43 8.05
CA CYS A 183 -1.75 -8.00 7.72
C CYS A 183 -1.37 -9.14 8.69
N ILE A 184 -1.58 -8.95 10.00
CA ILE A 184 -1.29 -9.98 11.02
C ILE A 184 -2.15 -11.22 10.79
N ILE A 185 -3.46 -11.05 10.55
CA ILE A 185 -4.39 -12.15 10.31
C ILE A 185 -4.05 -12.88 9.01
N ILE A 186 -3.81 -12.18 7.91
CA ILE A 186 -3.42 -12.81 6.64
C ILE A 186 -2.09 -13.57 6.81
N GLY A 187 -1.06 -12.93 7.36
CA GLY A 187 0.25 -13.56 7.54
C GLY A 187 0.22 -14.77 8.47
N SER A 188 -0.44 -14.65 9.62
CA SER A 188 -0.58 -15.79 10.55
C SER A 188 -1.48 -16.89 9.97
N GLY A 189 -2.51 -16.57 9.20
CA GLY A 189 -3.37 -17.55 8.52
C GLY A 189 -2.60 -18.37 7.48
N MET A 190 -1.72 -17.73 6.70
CA MET A 190 -0.84 -18.44 5.76
C MET A 190 0.11 -19.39 6.49
N ILE A 191 0.68 -19.00 7.63
CA ILE A 191 1.56 -19.86 8.44
C ILE A 191 0.78 -21.05 9.02
N LEU A 192 -0.41 -20.82 9.58
CA LEU A 192 -1.26 -21.88 10.11
C LEU A 192 -1.69 -22.87 9.01
N PHE A 193 -1.99 -22.37 7.81
CA PHE A 193 -2.28 -23.22 6.66
C PHE A 193 -1.09 -24.10 6.29
N LEU A 194 0.12 -23.52 6.19
CA LEU A 194 1.33 -24.30 5.92
C LEU A 194 1.58 -25.38 6.97
N GLN A 195 1.38 -25.07 8.25
CA GLN A 195 1.53 -26.05 9.34
C GLN A 195 0.49 -27.16 9.25
N SER A 196 -0.76 -26.81 8.92
CA SER A 196 -1.83 -27.79 8.70
C SER A 196 -1.48 -28.74 7.56
N GLU A 197 -1.03 -28.21 6.42
CA GLU A 197 -0.64 -29.02 5.26
C GLU A 197 0.56 -29.92 5.55
N GLN A 198 1.57 -29.40 6.25
CA GLN A 198 2.71 -30.20 6.69
C GLN A 198 2.27 -31.37 7.58
N ASN A 199 1.39 -31.13 8.55
CA ASN A 199 0.90 -32.17 9.45
C ASN A 199 0.08 -33.24 8.70
N SER A 200 -0.71 -32.85 7.71
CA SER A 200 -1.48 -33.79 6.88
C SER A 200 -0.57 -34.78 6.12
N ILE A 201 0.61 -34.33 5.69
CA ILE A 201 1.52 -35.13 4.86
C ILE A 201 2.49 -35.96 5.71
N ILE A 202 2.83 -35.53 6.93
CA ILE A 202 3.76 -36.26 7.82
C ILE A 202 3.30 -37.70 8.10
N HIS A 203 2.00 -37.96 8.06
CA HIS A 203 1.43 -39.30 8.28
C HIS A 203 1.41 -40.20 7.02
N LEU A 204 1.76 -39.67 5.84
CA LEU A 204 1.79 -40.44 4.59
C LEU A 204 3.14 -41.15 4.43
N SER A 205 3.11 -42.44 4.09
CA SER A 205 4.31 -43.25 3.88
C SER A 205 5.05 -42.91 2.58
N THR A 206 4.33 -42.41 1.56
CA THR A 206 4.90 -41.95 0.29
C THR A 206 4.32 -40.60 -0.10
N ILE A 207 5.19 -39.69 -0.56
CA ILE A 207 4.80 -38.35 -1.00
C ILE A 207 5.13 -38.23 -2.48
N SER A 208 4.11 -37.96 -3.29
CA SER A 208 4.29 -37.77 -4.73
C SER A 208 5.09 -36.50 -5.06
N LEU A 209 5.75 -36.48 -6.23
CA LEU A 209 6.44 -35.30 -6.74
C LEU A 209 5.49 -34.09 -6.88
N ALA A 210 4.24 -34.32 -7.29
CA ALA A 210 3.22 -33.29 -7.41
C ALA A 210 2.84 -32.67 -6.06
N GLN A 211 2.72 -33.47 -5.00
CA GLN A 211 2.47 -32.94 -3.65
C GLN A 211 3.66 -32.13 -3.14
N ARG A 212 4.89 -32.57 -3.40
CA ARG A 212 6.10 -31.82 -3.03
C ARG A 212 6.20 -30.48 -3.74
N SER A 213 5.90 -30.43 -5.05
CA SER A 213 5.93 -29.18 -5.80
C SER A 213 4.85 -28.20 -5.35
N LEU A 214 3.63 -28.68 -5.06
CA LEU A 214 2.56 -27.87 -4.49
C LEU A 214 2.95 -27.29 -3.12
N GLN A 215 3.50 -28.11 -2.23
CA GLN A 215 3.95 -27.67 -0.91
C GLN A 215 5.07 -26.62 -1.01
N GLN A 216 6.03 -26.83 -1.91
CA GLN A 216 7.08 -25.85 -2.18
C GLN A 216 6.47 -24.55 -2.72
N GLY A 217 5.47 -24.63 -3.60
CA GLY A 217 4.73 -23.47 -4.10
C GLY A 217 4.03 -22.68 -2.99
N TYR A 218 3.34 -23.37 -2.07
CA TYR A 218 2.69 -22.72 -0.92
C TYR A 218 3.70 -22.04 0.01
N SER A 219 4.81 -22.73 0.29
CA SER A 219 5.91 -22.18 1.10
C SER A 219 6.53 -20.94 0.45
N ALA A 220 6.77 -21.02 -0.87
CA ALA A 220 7.34 -19.92 -1.65
C ALA A 220 6.43 -18.70 -1.69
N LEU A 221 5.13 -18.90 -1.96
CA LEU A 221 4.15 -17.82 -2.00
C LEU A 221 3.97 -17.16 -0.63
N THR A 222 3.98 -17.96 0.44
CA THR A 222 3.92 -17.46 1.81
C THR A 222 5.14 -16.63 2.15
N THR A 223 6.33 -17.13 1.81
CA THR A 223 7.60 -16.44 2.04
C THR A 223 7.67 -15.12 1.25
N ALA A 224 7.30 -15.13 -0.02
CA ALA A 224 7.27 -13.94 -0.86
C ALA A 224 6.22 -12.91 -0.43
N THR A 225 5.13 -13.35 0.21
CA THR A 225 4.09 -12.44 0.72
C THR A 225 4.48 -11.85 2.08
N ILE A 226 4.96 -12.67 3.01
CA ILE A 226 5.27 -12.23 4.39
C ILE A 226 6.59 -11.46 4.46
N VAL A 227 7.62 -11.92 3.75
CA VAL A 227 8.97 -11.30 3.79
C VAL A 227 9.24 -10.52 2.50
N GLY A 228 8.88 -11.10 1.36
CA GLY A 228 9.15 -10.50 0.05
C GLY A 228 8.42 -9.18 -0.21
N LEU A 229 7.17 -9.00 0.22
CA LEU A 229 6.44 -7.73 0.05
C LEU A 229 7.06 -6.60 0.89
N PRO A 230 7.32 -6.75 2.21
CA PRO A 230 8.07 -5.74 2.96
C PRO A 230 9.43 -5.43 2.35
N LEU A 231 10.13 -6.46 1.86
CA LEU A 231 11.41 -6.30 1.19
C LEU A 231 11.29 -5.44 -0.09
N ALA A 232 10.29 -5.70 -0.92
CA ALA A 232 9.99 -4.90 -2.10
C ALA A 232 9.56 -3.45 -1.73
N THR A 233 8.82 -3.25 -0.64
CA THR A 233 8.49 -1.90 -0.18
C THR A 233 9.73 -1.13 0.28
N LEU A 234 10.71 -1.78 0.92
CA LEU A 234 11.99 -1.14 1.22
C LEU A 234 12.75 -0.75 -0.04
N ALA A 235 12.66 -1.54 -1.11
CA ALA A 235 13.28 -1.19 -2.39
C ALA A 235 12.74 0.13 -2.97
N LEU A 236 11.47 0.47 -2.73
CA LEU A 236 10.91 1.78 -3.12
C LEU A 236 11.52 2.94 -2.31
N PHE A 237 11.81 2.73 -1.02
CA PHE A 237 12.52 3.74 -0.22
C PHE A 237 13.98 3.90 -0.65
N TRP A 238 14.60 2.83 -1.15
CA TRP A 238 15.95 2.88 -1.71
C TRP A 238 15.97 3.51 -3.10
N SER A 239 14.99 3.19 -3.96
CA SER A 239 14.90 3.69 -5.33
C SER A 239 14.72 5.21 -5.40
N THR A 240 14.07 5.79 -4.40
CA THR A 240 13.86 7.24 -4.28
C THR A 240 15.10 7.98 -3.75
N ARG A 241 16.08 7.25 -3.19
CA ARG A 241 17.35 7.79 -2.70
C ARG A 241 18.51 7.57 -3.66
N LEU A 242 18.44 6.50 -4.45
CA LEU A 242 19.41 6.20 -5.49
C LEU A 242 19.01 6.91 -6.80
N PRO A 243 19.97 7.48 -7.54
CA PRO A 243 19.67 8.07 -8.83
C PRO A 243 19.15 6.99 -9.80
N ALA A 244 18.04 7.27 -10.48
CA ALA A 244 17.57 6.43 -11.57
C ALA A 244 18.61 6.46 -12.72
N PRO A 245 18.79 5.35 -13.46
CA PRO A 245 19.60 5.35 -14.67
C PRO A 245 19.13 6.44 -15.65
N SER A 246 20.06 7.08 -16.37
CA SER A 246 19.77 8.22 -17.26
C SER A 246 18.69 7.94 -18.29
N ASP A 247 18.57 6.68 -18.70
CA ASP A 247 17.73 6.25 -19.82
C ASP A 247 16.34 5.76 -19.35
N LEU A 248 16.09 5.73 -18.05
CA LEU A 248 14.85 5.21 -17.46
C LEU A 248 14.05 6.30 -16.73
N PRO A 249 12.77 6.49 -17.07
CA PRO A 249 11.86 7.29 -16.25
C PRO A 249 11.85 6.82 -14.80
N SER A 250 11.87 7.76 -13.84
CA SER A 250 11.89 7.45 -12.40
C SER A 250 10.74 6.55 -11.96
N LEU A 251 9.55 6.75 -12.53
CA LEU A 251 8.38 5.89 -12.26
C LEU A 251 8.63 4.43 -12.66
N LEU A 252 9.22 4.19 -13.84
CA LEU A 252 9.51 2.85 -14.31
C LEU A 252 10.63 2.21 -13.48
N TRP A 253 11.60 2.99 -13.01
CA TRP A 253 12.63 2.54 -12.09
C TRP A 253 12.05 2.03 -10.76
N GLU A 254 11.17 2.82 -10.15
CA GLU A 254 10.49 2.47 -8.90
C GLU A 254 9.63 1.20 -9.06
N GLU A 255 8.80 1.15 -10.10
CA GLU A 255 7.93 0.00 -10.40
C GLU A 255 8.77 -1.26 -10.68
N SER A 256 9.83 -1.14 -11.48
CA SER A 256 10.70 -2.27 -11.85
C SER A 256 11.43 -2.83 -10.62
N LEU A 257 11.91 -1.99 -9.71
CA LEU A 257 12.56 -2.45 -8.49
C LEU A 257 11.56 -3.15 -7.55
N PHE A 258 10.36 -2.60 -7.39
CA PHE A 258 9.33 -3.21 -6.55
C PHE A 258 8.92 -4.59 -7.09
N PHE A 259 8.46 -4.66 -8.33
CA PHE A 259 7.99 -5.92 -8.92
C PHE A 259 9.14 -6.90 -9.18
N GLY A 260 10.31 -6.39 -9.57
CA GLY A 260 11.51 -7.19 -9.78
C GLY A 260 11.99 -7.86 -8.50
N LEU A 261 12.13 -7.11 -7.40
CA LEU A 261 12.57 -7.68 -6.13
C LEU A 261 11.53 -8.63 -5.53
N TRP A 262 10.24 -8.31 -5.65
CA TRP A 262 9.17 -9.21 -5.22
C TRP A 262 9.14 -10.51 -6.04
N GLY A 263 9.30 -10.42 -7.37
CA GLY A 263 9.39 -11.59 -8.25
C GLY A 263 10.62 -12.45 -7.97
N LEU A 264 11.80 -11.82 -7.80
CA LEU A 264 13.03 -12.50 -7.39
C LEU A 264 12.89 -13.16 -6.02
N SER A 265 12.19 -12.51 -5.08
CA SER A 265 11.89 -13.09 -3.77
C SER A 265 11.04 -14.36 -3.91
N LEU A 266 10.05 -14.38 -4.80
CA LEU A 266 9.24 -15.56 -5.08
C LEU A 266 10.08 -16.67 -5.72
N LEU A 267 10.85 -16.36 -6.77
CA LEU A 267 11.72 -17.33 -7.45
C LEU A 267 12.75 -17.93 -6.50
N HIS A 268 13.39 -17.09 -5.67
CA HIS A 268 14.32 -17.54 -4.65
C HIS A 268 13.65 -18.49 -3.65
N ALA A 269 12.40 -18.22 -3.26
CA ALA A 269 11.65 -19.08 -2.36
C ALA A 269 11.17 -20.40 -3.00
N CYS A 270 10.99 -20.44 -4.32
CA CYS A 270 10.75 -21.69 -5.05
C CYS A 270 11.97 -22.60 -5.05
N VAL A 271 13.19 -22.04 -5.15
CA VAL A 271 14.44 -22.81 -5.29
C VAL A 271 15.09 -23.13 -3.94
N SER A 272 15.08 -22.18 -3.01
CA SER A 272 15.83 -22.28 -1.74
C SER A 272 14.93 -22.66 -0.58
N ARG A 273 15.32 -23.71 0.16
CA ARG A 273 14.65 -24.12 1.41
C ARG A 273 14.86 -23.12 2.56
N CYS A 274 15.93 -22.34 2.50
CA CYS A 274 16.28 -21.34 3.51
C CYS A 274 15.88 -19.91 3.08
N ALA A 275 15.02 -19.77 2.07
CA ALA A 275 14.73 -18.49 1.46
C ALA A 275 14.23 -17.44 2.45
N ALA A 276 13.37 -17.85 3.39
CA ALA A 276 12.84 -16.95 4.42
C ALA A 276 13.95 -16.32 5.27
N THR A 277 14.95 -17.11 5.70
CA THR A 277 16.06 -16.63 6.52
C THR A 277 16.91 -15.62 5.76
N TRP A 278 17.26 -15.92 4.51
CA TRP A 278 18.07 -15.05 3.66
C TRP A 278 17.34 -13.76 3.30
N GLN A 279 16.05 -13.84 2.99
CA GLN A 279 15.24 -12.65 2.70
C GLN A 279 15.02 -11.80 3.95
N LEU A 280 14.86 -12.42 5.12
CA LEU A 280 14.78 -11.70 6.39
C LEU A 280 16.10 -11.01 6.73
N ALA A 281 17.24 -11.63 6.41
CA ALA A 281 18.57 -11.01 6.56
C ALA A 281 18.73 -9.81 5.62
N LEU A 282 18.32 -9.96 4.35
CA LEU A 282 18.33 -8.86 3.39
C LEU A 282 17.40 -7.72 3.83
N LEU A 283 16.20 -8.04 4.34
CA LEU A 283 15.27 -7.07 4.91
C LEU A 283 15.87 -6.34 6.11
N ALA A 284 16.59 -7.05 6.98
CA ALA A 284 17.30 -6.45 8.11
C ALA A 284 18.39 -5.47 7.66
N ILE A 285 19.22 -5.89 6.70
CA ILE A 285 20.31 -5.08 6.14
C ILE A 285 19.76 -3.82 5.45
N LEU A 286 18.79 -3.99 4.55
CA LEU A 286 18.19 -2.85 3.83
C LEU A 286 17.42 -1.93 4.78
N GLY A 287 16.73 -2.48 5.78
CA GLY A 287 15.98 -1.73 6.77
C GLY A 287 16.87 -0.81 7.59
N VAL A 288 17.95 -1.35 8.17
CA VAL A 288 18.95 -0.54 8.90
C VAL A 288 19.70 0.40 7.95
N GLY A 289 20.01 -0.08 6.73
CA GLY A 289 20.72 0.70 5.72
C GLY A 289 19.94 1.89 5.18
N THR A 290 18.60 1.94 5.30
CA THR A 290 17.80 3.10 4.86
C THR A 290 18.27 4.41 5.51
N THR A 291 18.48 4.43 6.82
CA THR A 291 18.96 5.61 7.56
C THR A 291 20.37 6.00 7.11
N GLY A 292 21.25 5.01 6.92
CA GLY A 292 22.60 5.27 6.41
C GLY A 292 22.58 5.88 5.01
N LEU A 293 21.73 5.35 4.12
CA LEU A 293 21.56 5.87 2.78
C LEU A 293 20.98 7.29 2.78
N ASP A 294 19.99 7.55 3.64
CA ASP A 294 19.39 8.88 3.77
C ASP A 294 20.41 9.94 4.22
N LEU A 295 21.26 9.61 5.20
CA LEU A 295 22.34 10.49 5.65
C LEU A 295 23.38 10.79 4.56
N LEU A 296 23.62 9.83 3.66
CA LEU A 296 24.61 9.98 2.59
C LEU A 296 24.08 10.76 1.38
N THR A 297 22.78 10.63 1.07
CA THR A 297 22.20 11.20 -0.16
C THR A 297 21.41 12.49 0.07
N ARG A 298 20.97 12.77 1.31
CA ARG A 298 20.05 13.89 1.55
C ARG A 298 20.76 15.24 1.74
N PRO A 299 20.27 16.30 1.06
CA PRO A 299 20.53 17.68 1.48
C PRO A 299 19.72 18.02 2.75
N PHE A 300 20.38 18.44 3.83
CA PHE A 300 19.76 18.74 5.14
C PHE A 300 18.74 19.89 5.15
N HIS A 301 18.52 20.57 4.02
CA HIS A 301 17.58 21.69 3.86
C HIS A 301 16.20 21.26 3.32
N THR A 302 15.67 20.12 3.75
CA THR A 302 14.29 19.74 3.41
C THR A 302 13.34 20.36 4.44
N GLY A 303 12.35 21.15 4.01
CA GLY A 303 11.39 21.82 4.92
C GLY A 303 10.46 20.89 5.72
N ARG A 304 10.72 19.57 5.75
CA ARG A 304 9.92 18.54 6.45
C ARG A 304 10.79 17.40 7.01
N PRO A 305 11.81 17.67 7.85
CA PRO A 305 12.77 16.66 8.31
C PRO A 305 12.11 15.55 9.16
N LEU A 306 11.08 15.89 9.92
CA LEU A 306 10.35 14.96 10.79
C LEU A 306 9.74 13.79 10.03
N LEU A 307 9.08 14.06 8.89
CA LEU A 307 8.40 13.02 8.10
C LEU A 307 9.38 11.93 7.68
N PHE A 308 10.52 12.36 7.14
CA PHE A 308 11.51 11.43 6.66
C PHE A 308 12.21 10.67 7.80
N SER A 309 12.57 11.37 8.89
CA SER A 309 13.16 10.71 10.06
C SER A 309 12.24 9.65 10.65
N ALA A 310 10.92 9.86 10.61
CA ALA A 310 9.93 8.88 11.06
C ALA A 310 9.89 7.63 10.15
N VAL A 311 9.99 7.82 8.84
CA VAL A 311 10.07 6.70 7.87
C VAL A 311 11.35 5.90 8.07
N ASP A 312 12.49 6.57 8.22
CA ASP A 312 13.79 5.92 8.39
C ASP A 312 13.88 5.20 9.74
N ALA A 313 13.33 5.80 10.80
CA ALA A 313 13.20 5.15 12.11
C ALA A 313 12.32 3.90 12.05
N LEU A 314 11.21 3.94 11.30
CA LEU A 314 10.34 2.78 11.11
C LEU A 314 11.06 1.66 10.35
N ALA A 315 11.70 1.99 9.22
CA ALA A 315 12.44 1.01 8.41
C ALA A 315 13.59 0.37 9.20
N THR A 316 14.31 1.19 9.97
CA THR A 316 15.39 0.72 10.86
C THR A 316 14.84 -0.13 11.99
N GLY A 317 13.74 0.26 12.62
CA GLY A 317 13.08 -0.51 13.68
C GLY A 317 12.63 -1.89 13.19
N ILE A 318 12.04 -1.97 12.00
CA ILE A 318 11.70 -3.24 11.34
C ILE A 318 12.97 -4.05 11.06
N GLY A 319 14.03 -3.41 10.56
CA GLY A 319 15.30 -4.08 10.28
C GLY A 319 15.94 -4.70 11.53
N ILE A 320 15.97 -3.95 12.65
CA ILE A 320 16.45 -4.41 13.95
C ILE A 320 15.59 -5.55 14.49
N ALA A 321 14.26 -5.46 14.35
CA ALA A 321 13.37 -6.54 14.75
C ALA A 321 13.66 -7.83 13.97
N CYS A 322 13.88 -7.73 12.66
CA CYS A 322 14.27 -8.86 11.80
C CYS A 322 15.62 -9.46 12.22
N LEU A 323 16.62 -8.62 12.49
CA LEU A 323 17.92 -9.06 13.00
C LEU A 323 17.80 -9.80 14.34
N SER A 324 16.96 -9.31 15.25
CA SER A 324 16.71 -9.96 16.54
C SER A 324 16.12 -11.37 16.38
N VAL A 325 15.23 -11.56 15.40
CA VAL A 325 14.64 -12.87 15.10
C VAL A 325 15.70 -13.84 14.55
N LEU A 326 16.61 -13.37 13.71
CA LEU A 326 17.71 -14.18 13.16
C LEU A 326 18.73 -14.61 14.24
N LEU A 327 18.98 -13.76 15.25
CA LEU A 327 19.96 -14.03 16.31
C LEU A 327 19.44 -14.94 17.43
N ARG A 328 18.12 -14.99 17.66
CA ARG A 328 17.48 -15.84 18.69
C ARG A 328 17.95 -17.30 18.73
N PRO A 329 18.00 -18.05 17.62
CA PRO A 329 18.45 -19.44 17.64
C PRO A 329 19.95 -19.61 17.94
N ILE A 330 20.77 -18.61 17.62
CA ILE A 330 22.21 -18.61 17.92
C ILE A 330 22.41 -18.44 19.43
N TYR A 331 21.70 -17.48 20.04
CA TYR A 331 21.78 -17.22 21.47
C TYR A 331 21.32 -18.41 22.33
N LYS A 332 20.24 -19.09 21.91
CA LYS A 332 19.75 -20.31 22.60
C LYS A 332 20.69 -21.50 22.53
N ARG A 333 21.67 -21.51 21.61
CA ARG A 333 22.68 -22.59 21.52
C ARG A 333 23.93 -22.30 22.36
N SER A 334 24.13 -21.06 22.79
CA SER A 334 25.26 -20.63 23.63
C SER A 334 24.96 -20.61 25.14
N THR A 335 23.69 -20.78 25.53
CA THR A 335 23.21 -20.89 26.93
C THR A 335 22.80 -22.32 27.22
#